data_AF-A0A2P7YI65-F1
#
_entry.id   AF-A0A2P7YI65-F1
#
_cell.length_a   1.000
_cell.length_b   1.000
_cell.length_c   1.000
_cell.angle_alpha   90.00
_cell.angle_beta   90.00
_cell.angle_gamma   90.00
#
_symmetry.space_group_name_H-M   'P 1'
#
loop_
_entity.id
_entity.type
_entity.pdbx_description
1 polymer ?
#
loop_
_entity_poly.entity_id
_entity_poly.type
_entity_poly.pdbx_seq_one_letter_code
_entity_poly.pdbx_strand_id
1 'polypeptide(L)'
;MELAEPKRVSLHEKNSRILTLFPSWASGLLRRRRYVEKIYEYMAGFEEDLDELKLDIERFDEEGKLFEKADVVLDLNKSILLTYAFGDMYTKALALATGGNIRADVLGEGVDLENAAEEYFTGKQEKTSPPIFLRVYNETVVEEVPEKETNKWLELRRMLAEVGLTLKLDTKTVELTEESPKEEERKWPQGEFVTVDPYNWFCSSEEFLDEYPPTGAEIPAEDIIKDYERNDENGLILDFLLRRQPKVSVDPLPICTQLLAVLLAAYNYESVPIRKEKVTEAWQILEALSIS
;
A
#
# COMPACT_ATOMS: atom_id res chain seq x y z
N MET A 1 30.93 -6.09 33.66
CA MET A 1 29.70 -6.20 32.84
C MET A 1 29.69 -4.96 31.97
N GLU A 2 30.44 -5.01 30.88
CA GLU A 2 30.54 -3.89 29.93
C GLU A 2 29.28 -3.90 29.07
N LEU A 3 28.57 -2.77 29.06
CA LEU A 3 27.50 -2.53 28.10
C LEU A 3 28.16 -2.47 26.72
N ALA A 4 27.95 -3.51 25.91
CA ALA A 4 28.38 -3.51 24.53
C ALA A 4 27.68 -2.36 23.80
N GLU A 5 28.46 -1.45 23.22
CA GLU A 5 27.95 -0.39 22.35
C GLU A 5 27.24 -1.03 21.14
N PRO A 6 26.10 -0.49 20.69
CA PRO A 6 25.38 -1.04 19.54
C PRO A 6 26.27 -0.90 18.30
N LYS A 7 26.53 -2.05 17.65
CA LYS A 7 27.26 -2.10 16.37
C LYS A 7 26.42 -1.34 15.35
N ARG A 8 26.85 -0.13 14.98
CA ARG A 8 26.26 0.62 13.86
C ARG A 8 26.57 -0.14 12.57
N VAL A 9 25.58 -0.85 12.07
CA VAL A 9 25.56 -1.49 10.76
C VAL A 9 25.87 -0.43 9.70
N SER A 10 26.87 -0.70 8.85
CA SER A 10 27.29 0.23 7.80
C SER A 10 26.27 0.24 6.66
N LEU A 11 25.91 1.42 6.15
CA LEU A 11 25.08 1.60 4.94
C LEU A 11 25.67 0.93 3.68
N HIS A 12 26.92 0.45 3.75
CA HIS A 12 27.57 -0.33 2.68
C HIS A 12 27.32 -1.85 2.77
N GLU A 13 26.54 -2.32 3.73
CA GLU A 13 26.18 -3.73 3.81
C GLU A 13 25.18 -4.12 2.72
N LYS A 14 25.39 -5.31 2.17
CA LYS A 14 24.71 -5.85 0.98
C LYS A 14 23.18 -5.78 1.05
N ASN A 15 22.59 -5.86 2.25
CA ASN A 15 21.15 -5.90 2.47
C ASN A 15 20.55 -4.61 3.08
N SER A 16 21.38 -3.58 3.30
CA SER A 16 20.97 -2.32 3.96
C SER A 16 19.80 -1.61 3.25
N ARG A 17 19.72 -1.72 1.91
CA ARG A 17 18.61 -1.16 1.12
C ARG A 17 17.25 -1.73 1.55
N ILE A 18 17.20 -3.03 1.81
CA ILE A 18 15.97 -3.76 2.13
C ILE A 18 15.75 -3.80 3.65
N LEU A 19 16.78 -4.06 4.45
CA LEU A 19 16.66 -4.29 5.89
C LEU A 19 16.73 -3.03 6.74
N THR A 20 17.12 -1.89 6.15
CA THR A 20 17.26 -0.62 6.88
C THR A 20 16.56 0.52 6.16
N LEU A 21 17.00 0.87 4.95
CA LEU A 21 16.50 2.06 4.23
C LEU A 21 15.02 1.94 3.88
N PHE A 22 14.61 0.79 3.32
CA PHE A 22 13.23 0.56 2.92
C PHE A 22 12.27 0.67 4.11
N PRO A 23 12.44 -0.04 5.24
CA PRO A 23 11.56 0.08 6.40
C PRO A 23 11.38 1.51 6.92
N SER A 24 12.49 2.27 7.03
CA SER A 24 12.45 3.64 7.53
C SER A 24 11.68 4.59 6.60
N TRP A 25 11.73 4.36 5.28
CA TRP A 25 11.09 5.24 4.29
C TRP A 25 9.75 4.74 3.76
N ALA A 26 9.47 3.44 3.84
CA ALA A 26 8.21 2.87 3.42
C ALA A 26 7.11 3.11 4.44
N SER A 27 7.44 3.11 5.75
CA SER A 27 6.48 3.37 6.82
C SER A 27 5.86 4.75 6.68
N GLY A 28 4.52 4.81 6.57
CA GLY A 28 3.78 6.06 6.42
C GLY A 28 4.17 6.89 5.20
N LEU A 29 4.62 6.21 4.13
CA LEU A 29 4.84 6.79 2.79
C LEU A 29 3.52 7.23 2.18
N LEU A 30 2.48 6.43 2.33
CA LEU A 30 1.11 6.71 1.93
C LEU A 30 0.31 6.99 3.19
N ARG A 31 -0.46 8.07 3.18
CA ARG A 31 -1.33 8.44 4.31
C ARG A 31 -2.73 8.66 3.81
N ARG A 32 -3.68 7.96 4.42
CA ARG A 32 -5.10 8.20 4.25
C ARG A 32 -5.44 9.51 4.93
N ARG A 33 -6.01 10.43 4.17
CA ARG A 33 -6.44 11.75 4.63
C ARG A 33 -7.92 11.91 4.35
N ARG A 34 -8.66 12.54 5.26
CA ARG A 34 -10.07 12.89 5.02
C ARG A 34 -10.13 13.86 3.84
N TYR A 35 -11.02 13.62 2.88
CA TYR A 35 -11.13 14.45 1.69
C TYR A 35 -11.51 15.90 2.02
N VAL A 36 -12.24 16.12 3.12
CA VAL A 36 -12.59 17.45 3.64
C VAL A 36 -11.35 18.29 3.95
N GLU A 37 -10.28 17.69 4.46
CA GLU A 37 -9.05 18.44 4.74
C GLU A 37 -8.36 18.93 3.45
N LYS A 38 -8.47 18.15 2.36
CA LYS A 38 -8.02 18.56 1.02
C LYS A 38 -8.83 19.75 0.50
N ILE A 39 -10.13 19.80 0.81
CA ILE A 39 -11.00 20.94 0.49
C ILE A 39 -10.51 22.20 1.23
N TYR A 40 -10.19 22.10 2.53
CA TYR A 40 -9.68 23.24 3.29
C TYR A 40 -8.34 23.77 2.76
N GLU A 41 -7.41 22.90 2.40
CA GLU A 41 -6.16 23.33 1.76
C GLU A 41 -6.40 24.01 0.41
N TYR A 42 -7.34 23.48 -0.37
CA TYR A 42 -7.70 24.08 -1.65
C TYR A 42 -8.32 25.47 -1.47
N MET A 43 -9.20 25.64 -0.47
CA MET A 43 -9.80 26.92 -0.10
C MET A 43 -8.76 27.94 0.38
N ALA A 44 -7.71 27.51 1.09
CA ALA A 44 -6.62 28.41 1.50
C ALA A 44 -5.85 29.04 0.32
N GLY A 45 -5.99 28.48 -0.90
CA GLY A 45 -5.42 29.02 -2.14
C GLY A 45 -6.30 30.07 -2.85
N PHE A 46 -7.41 30.49 -2.25
CA PHE A 46 -8.26 31.58 -2.75
C PHE A 46 -7.77 32.93 -2.21
N GLU A 47 -7.86 33.96 -3.05
CA GLU A 47 -7.58 35.35 -2.63
C GLU A 47 -8.80 36.00 -1.94
N GLU A 48 -9.98 35.42 -2.12
CA GLU A 48 -11.23 35.86 -1.50
C GLU A 48 -11.38 35.27 -0.10
N ASP A 49 -12.06 36.01 0.77
CA ASP A 49 -12.45 35.53 2.09
C ASP A 49 -13.56 34.47 1.95
N LEU A 50 -13.28 33.26 2.42
CA LEU A 50 -14.18 32.10 2.37
C LEU A 50 -14.58 31.64 3.79
N ASP A 51 -14.43 32.49 4.81
CA ASP A 51 -14.66 32.12 6.20
C ASP A 51 -16.10 31.62 6.44
N GLU A 52 -17.11 32.26 5.85
CA GLU A 52 -18.51 31.82 5.96
C GLU A 52 -18.72 30.41 5.38
N LEU A 53 -18.13 30.15 4.21
CA LEU A 53 -18.21 28.84 3.55
C LEU A 53 -17.51 27.76 4.37
N LYS A 54 -16.35 28.10 4.96
CA LYS A 54 -15.58 27.20 5.80
C LYS A 54 -16.36 26.82 7.06
N LEU A 55 -16.98 27.80 7.72
CA LEU A 55 -17.83 27.58 8.89
C LEU A 55 -19.03 26.69 8.58
N ASP A 56 -19.66 26.85 7.40
CA ASP A 56 -20.75 25.98 7.00
C ASP A 56 -20.30 24.53 6.77
N ILE A 57 -19.12 24.33 6.14
CA ILE A 57 -18.55 22.98 5.94
C ILE A 57 -18.17 22.35 7.29
N GLU A 58 -17.52 23.11 8.18
CA GLU A 58 -17.17 22.66 9.54
C GLU A 58 -18.42 22.24 10.32
N ARG A 59 -19.50 23.02 10.25
CA ARG A 59 -20.79 22.66 10.86
C ARG A 59 -21.32 21.33 10.32
N PHE A 60 -21.30 21.12 9.00
CA PHE A 60 -21.78 19.86 8.43
C PHE A 60 -20.87 18.66 8.75
N ASP A 61 -19.56 18.89 8.91
CA ASP A 61 -18.60 17.88 9.34
C ASP A 61 -18.81 17.46 10.81
N GLU A 62 -18.97 18.43 11.70
CA GLU A 62 -19.26 18.20 13.13
C GLU A 62 -20.61 17.49 13.34
N GLU A 63 -21.60 17.79 12.50
CA GLU A 63 -22.90 17.12 12.49
C GLU A 63 -22.86 15.71 11.89
N GLY A 64 -21.72 15.28 11.32
CA GLY A 64 -21.53 13.94 10.73
C GLY A 64 -22.37 13.72 9.47
N LYS A 65 -22.72 14.78 8.73
CA LYS A 65 -23.59 14.72 7.55
C LYS A 65 -22.83 14.58 6.23
N LEU A 66 -21.50 14.69 6.26
CA LEU A 66 -20.64 14.55 5.09
C LEU A 66 -20.37 13.08 4.77
N PHE A 67 -20.21 12.77 3.49
CA PHE A 67 -19.80 11.43 3.08
C PHE A 67 -18.35 11.16 3.49
N GLU A 68 -18.09 9.94 4.00
CA GLU A 68 -16.75 9.49 4.36
C GLU A 68 -15.92 9.18 3.12
N LYS A 69 -15.36 10.24 2.51
CA LYS A 69 -14.36 10.11 1.45
C LYS A 69 -12.96 10.32 2.01
N ALA A 70 -12.03 9.48 1.57
CA ALA A 70 -10.62 9.62 1.88
C ALA A 70 -9.79 9.71 0.60
N ASP A 71 -8.71 10.48 0.68
CA ASP A 71 -7.67 10.55 -0.34
C ASP A 71 -6.38 9.92 0.18
N VAL A 72 -5.52 9.47 -0.72
CA VAL A 72 -4.22 8.90 -0.36
C VAL A 72 -3.13 9.89 -0.77
N VAL A 73 -2.41 10.40 0.22
CA VAL A 73 -1.31 11.36 0.00
C VAL A 73 0.02 10.64 0.06
N LEU A 74 0.88 10.91 -0.93
CA LEU A 74 2.24 10.41 -1.01
C LEU A 74 3.22 11.39 -0.36
N ASP A 75 4.08 10.90 0.55
CA ASP A 75 5.22 11.65 1.07
C ASP A 75 6.31 11.74 0.00
N LEU A 76 6.41 12.91 -0.64
CA LEU A 76 7.35 13.16 -1.74
C LEU A 76 8.81 12.99 -1.33
N ASN A 77 9.19 13.35 -0.10
CA ASN A 77 10.58 13.25 0.35
C ASN A 77 11.00 11.79 0.48
N LYS A 78 10.14 10.96 1.10
CA LYS A 78 10.35 9.51 1.20
C LYS A 78 10.34 8.86 -0.18
N SER A 79 9.43 9.30 -1.06
CA SER A 79 9.34 8.81 -2.43
C SER A 79 10.61 9.06 -3.24
N ILE A 80 11.21 10.26 -3.12
CA ILE A 80 12.49 10.59 -3.77
C ILE A 80 13.61 9.68 -3.25
N LEU A 81 13.70 9.45 -1.95
CA LEU A 81 14.73 8.59 -1.35
C LEU A 81 14.57 7.12 -1.77
N LEU A 82 13.33 6.61 -1.81
CA LEU A 82 13.04 5.27 -2.30
C LEU A 82 13.33 5.13 -3.80
N THR A 83 13.06 6.18 -4.59
CA THR A 83 13.44 6.22 -6.01
C THR A 83 14.96 6.20 -6.18
N TYR A 84 15.71 6.92 -5.35
CA TYR A 84 17.17 6.84 -5.37
C TYR A 84 17.69 5.45 -4.98
N ALA A 85 17.04 4.81 -4.01
CA ALA A 85 17.42 3.48 -3.56
C ALA A 85 17.08 2.40 -4.57
N PHE A 86 15.91 2.41 -5.21
CA PHE A 86 15.39 1.30 -6.02
C PHE A 86 15.19 1.62 -7.52
N GLY A 87 15.40 2.87 -7.93
CA GLY A 87 15.24 3.30 -9.32
C GLY A 87 13.82 3.08 -9.85
N ASP A 88 13.72 2.71 -11.12
CA ASP A 88 12.46 2.47 -11.83
C ASP A 88 11.61 1.35 -11.20
N MET A 89 12.24 0.39 -10.51
CA MET A 89 11.55 -0.69 -9.80
C MET A 89 10.59 -0.10 -8.75
N TYR A 90 10.99 0.96 -8.05
CA TYR A 90 10.11 1.60 -7.06
C TYR A 90 8.91 2.28 -7.69
N THR A 91 9.08 3.04 -8.78
CA THR A 91 7.95 3.73 -9.42
C THR A 91 6.91 2.73 -9.93
N LYS A 92 7.36 1.62 -10.53
CA LYS A 92 6.47 0.53 -10.95
C LYS A 92 5.80 -0.16 -9.75
N ALA A 93 6.57 -0.47 -8.71
CA ALA A 93 6.05 -1.11 -7.50
C ALA A 93 5.00 -0.23 -6.79
N LEU A 94 5.24 1.08 -6.72
CA LEU A 94 4.30 2.04 -6.18
C LEU A 94 3.01 2.06 -6.99
N ALA A 95 3.11 2.10 -8.32
CA ALA A 95 1.93 2.06 -9.20
C ALA A 95 1.12 0.77 -9.02
N LEU A 96 1.77 -0.39 -8.86
CA LEU A 96 1.08 -1.65 -8.57
C LEU A 96 0.41 -1.63 -7.19
N ALA A 97 1.09 -1.11 -6.17
CA ALA A 97 0.51 -1.00 -4.83
C ALA A 97 -0.72 -0.08 -4.84
N THR A 98 -0.60 1.15 -5.32
CA THR A 98 -1.71 2.13 -5.29
C THR A 98 -2.80 1.84 -6.33
N GLY A 99 -2.45 1.16 -7.43
CA GLY A 99 -3.35 0.81 -8.52
C GLY A 99 -4.38 -0.27 -8.19
N GLY A 100 -4.26 -0.94 -7.03
CA GLY A 100 -5.18 -2.02 -6.65
C GLY A 100 -4.83 -3.34 -7.34
N ASN A 101 -3.56 -3.51 -7.71
CA ASN A 101 -3.09 -4.70 -8.39
C ASN A 101 -2.80 -5.87 -7.45
N ILE A 102 -2.93 -5.67 -6.15
CA ILE A 102 -2.65 -6.70 -5.15
C ILE A 102 -3.96 -7.35 -4.72
N ARG A 103 -4.03 -8.68 -4.87
CA ARG A 103 -5.13 -9.51 -4.43
C ARG A 103 -4.63 -10.51 -3.38
N ALA A 104 -5.31 -10.55 -2.24
CA ALA A 104 -5.10 -11.52 -1.18
C ALA A 104 -6.22 -12.58 -1.22
N ASP A 105 -5.86 -13.80 -1.58
CA ASP A 105 -6.74 -14.96 -1.52
C ASP A 105 -6.63 -15.63 -0.15
N VAL A 106 -7.71 -15.63 0.61
CA VAL A 106 -7.77 -16.22 1.95
C VAL A 106 -8.47 -17.56 1.90
N LEU A 107 -7.78 -18.63 2.30
CA LEU A 107 -8.32 -19.98 2.30
C LEU A 107 -9.07 -20.26 3.61
N GLY A 108 -10.36 -20.59 3.52
CA GLY A 108 -11.13 -21.10 4.66
C GLY A 108 -12.61 -20.71 4.64
N GLU A 109 -13.44 -21.48 5.34
CA GLU A 109 -14.86 -21.17 5.53
C GLU A 109 -15.11 -20.32 6.78
N GLY A 110 -16.03 -19.36 6.69
CA GLY A 110 -16.39 -18.50 7.83
C GLY A 110 -15.29 -17.52 8.28
N VAL A 111 -14.25 -17.34 7.46
CA VAL A 111 -13.12 -16.47 7.76
C VAL A 111 -13.51 -14.99 7.55
N ASP A 112 -13.14 -14.15 8.52
CA ASP A 112 -13.12 -12.70 8.34
C ASP A 112 -11.94 -12.31 7.46
N LEU A 113 -12.23 -11.94 6.20
CA LEU A 113 -11.23 -11.61 5.20
C LEU A 113 -10.42 -10.37 5.59
N GLU A 114 -11.05 -9.39 6.25
CA GLU A 114 -10.40 -8.11 6.56
C GLU A 114 -9.36 -8.32 7.66
N ASN A 115 -9.76 -8.96 8.76
CA ASN A 115 -8.86 -9.27 9.87
C ASN A 115 -7.73 -10.22 9.44
N ALA A 116 -8.04 -11.24 8.63
CA ALA A 116 -7.02 -12.17 8.13
C ALA A 116 -5.96 -11.46 7.27
N ALA A 117 -6.38 -10.60 6.35
CA ALA A 117 -5.46 -9.82 5.53
C ALA A 117 -4.63 -8.84 6.39
N GLU A 118 -5.27 -8.13 7.31
CA GLU A 118 -4.58 -7.21 8.22
C GLU A 118 -3.51 -7.94 9.05
N GLU A 119 -3.84 -9.06 9.67
CA GLU A 119 -2.88 -9.88 10.43
C GLU A 119 -1.69 -10.32 9.59
N TYR A 120 -1.93 -10.69 8.33
CA TYR A 120 -0.88 -11.12 7.41
C TYR A 120 0.07 -9.98 7.05
N PHE A 121 -0.48 -8.83 6.60
CA PHE A 121 0.30 -7.67 6.16
C PHE A 121 0.99 -6.92 7.30
N THR A 122 0.43 -6.98 8.51
CA THR A 122 1.02 -6.32 9.71
C THR A 122 1.98 -7.22 10.48
N GLY A 123 2.26 -8.43 10.01
CA GLY A 123 3.17 -9.35 10.70
C GLY A 123 2.58 -9.99 11.97
N LYS A 124 1.27 -9.88 12.20
CA LYS A 124 0.59 -10.41 13.41
C LYS A 124 0.00 -11.82 13.24
N GLN A 125 0.09 -12.41 12.05
CA GLN A 125 -0.45 -13.73 11.71
C GLN A 125 -0.12 -14.84 12.74
N GLU A 126 -1.13 -15.41 13.40
CA GLU A 126 -0.95 -16.53 14.30
C GLU A 126 -0.80 -17.86 13.53
N LYS A 127 -0.31 -18.92 14.20
CA LYS A 127 -0.20 -20.26 13.56
C LYS A 127 -1.55 -20.82 13.14
N THR A 128 -2.63 -20.36 13.74
CA THR A 128 -4.02 -20.75 13.46
C THR A 128 -4.69 -19.85 12.43
N SER A 129 -4.05 -18.74 12.03
CA SER A 129 -4.61 -17.85 11.01
C SER A 129 -4.69 -18.59 9.67
N PRO A 130 -5.72 -18.30 8.86
CA PRO A 130 -5.91 -18.93 7.57
C PRO A 130 -4.72 -18.62 6.64
N PRO A 131 -4.35 -19.55 5.74
CA PRO A 131 -3.29 -19.27 4.78
C PRO A 131 -3.79 -18.27 3.73
N ILE A 132 -2.88 -17.35 3.37
CA ILE A 132 -3.12 -16.29 2.41
C ILE A 132 -2.15 -16.43 1.25
N PHE A 133 -2.66 -16.27 0.03
CA PHE A 133 -1.90 -16.30 -1.21
C PHE A 133 -2.02 -14.94 -1.89
N LEU A 134 -0.89 -14.32 -2.19
CA LEU A 134 -0.90 -13.02 -2.86
C LEU A 134 -0.71 -13.18 -4.36
N ARG A 135 -1.56 -12.49 -5.10
CA ARG A 135 -1.43 -12.29 -6.54
C ARG A 135 -1.19 -10.83 -6.82
N VAL A 136 -0.21 -10.54 -7.66
CA VAL A 136 0.06 -9.19 -8.15
C VAL A 136 -0.15 -9.18 -9.66
N TYR A 137 -1.17 -8.45 -10.11
CA TYR A 137 -1.50 -8.31 -11.52
C TYR A 137 -0.57 -7.31 -12.20
N ASN A 138 -0.05 -7.63 -13.39
CA ASN A 138 0.90 -6.76 -14.08
C ASN A 138 0.23 -5.57 -14.78
N GLU A 139 -1.04 -5.70 -15.14
CA GLU A 139 -1.79 -4.64 -15.83
C GLU A 139 -2.29 -3.59 -14.83
N THR A 140 -1.73 -2.38 -14.87
CA THR A 140 -2.26 -1.25 -14.08
C THR A 140 -3.55 -0.74 -14.72
N VAL A 141 -4.65 -0.76 -13.97
CA VAL A 141 -5.88 -0.05 -14.38
C VAL A 141 -5.61 1.43 -14.19
N VAL A 142 -5.57 2.18 -15.29
CA VAL A 142 -5.47 3.65 -15.23
C VAL A 142 -6.83 4.15 -14.76
N GLU A 143 -6.91 4.59 -13.50
CA GLU A 143 -8.04 5.40 -13.06
C GLU A 143 -7.98 6.73 -13.82
N GLU A 144 -9.06 7.07 -14.53
CA GLU A 144 -9.18 8.35 -15.22
C GLU A 144 -9.15 9.45 -14.15
N VAL A 145 -8.01 10.15 -14.04
CA VAL A 145 -7.93 11.33 -13.20
C VAL A 145 -8.80 12.41 -13.85
N PRO A 146 -9.88 12.85 -13.20
CA PRO A 146 -10.75 13.85 -13.80
C PRO A 146 -9.94 15.13 -14.04
N GLU A 147 -9.97 15.63 -15.28
CA GLU A 147 -9.20 16.81 -15.68
C GLU A 147 -9.42 17.95 -14.68
N LYS A 148 -8.34 18.61 -14.27
CA LYS A 148 -8.43 19.71 -13.30
C LYS A 148 -9.21 20.86 -13.93
N GLU A 149 -10.26 21.33 -13.26
CA GLU A 149 -11.05 22.44 -13.77
C GLU A 149 -10.21 23.73 -13.76
N THR A 150 -10.20 24.44 -14.88
CA THR A 150 -9.48 25.72 -14.98
C THR A 150 -10.06 26.79 -14.06
N ASN A 151 -11.37 26.69 -13.76
CA ASN A 151 -12.06 27.61 -12.88
C ASN A 151 -12.03 27.11 -11.43
N LYS A 152 -11.41 27.90 -10.54
CA LYS A 152 -11.24 27.54 -9.13
C LYS A 152 -12.56 27.23 -8.42
N TRP A 153 -13.63 27.95 -8.74
CA TRP A 153 -14.95 27.77 -8.14
C TRP A 153 -15.67 26.50 -8.63
N LEU A 154 -15.47 26.13 -9.90
CA LEU A 154 -16.01 24.87 -10.43
C LEU A 154 -15.28 23.67 -9.85
N GLU A 155 -13.96 23.76 -9.69
CA GLU A 155 -13.16 22.76 -8.99
C GLU A 155 -13.64 22.58 -7.54
N LEU A 156 -13.83 23.69 -6.81
CA LEU A 156 -14.34 23.64 -5.43
C LEU A 156 -15.73 22.99 -5.37
N ARG A 157 -16.64 23.36 -6.29
CA ARG A 157 -17.96 22.73 -6.39
C ARG A 157 -17.86 21.22 -6.64
N ARG A 158 -16.94 20.79 -7.51
CA ARG A 158 -16.68 19.36 -7.78
C ARG A 158 -16.17 18.65 -6.53
N MET A 159 -15.17 19.22 -5.85
CA MET A 159 -14.61 18.66 -4.62
C MET A 159 -15.65 18.57 -3.50
N LEU A 160 -16.54 19.56 -3.38
CA LEU A 160 -17.64 19.55 -2.41
C LEU A 160 -18.67 18.46 -2.73
N ALA A 161 -18.98 18.22 -4.01
CA ALA A 161 -19.91 17.18 -4.41
C ALA A 161 -19.46 15.78 -3.95
N GLU A 162 -18.14 15.54 -3.94
CA GLU A 162 -17.52 14.29 -3.50
C GLU A 162 -17.71 13.98 -2.01
N VAL A 163 -18.02 15.00 -1.20
CA VAL A 163 -18.33 14.85 0.24
C VAL A 163 -19.83 15.08 0.53
N GLY A 164 -20.67 15.14 -0.51
CA GLY A 164 -22.11 15.30 -0.39
C GLY A 164 -22.60 16.74 -0.26
N LEU A 165 -21.79 17.73 -0.65
CA LEU A 165 -22.14 19.15 -0.59
C LEU A 165 -22.29 19.74 -2.00
N THR A 166 -23.33 20.54 -2.19
CA THR A 166 -23.54 21.31 -3.42
C THR A 166 -23.25 22.78 -3.15
N LEU A 167 -22.29 23.34 -3.90
CA LEU A 167 -22.00 24.77 -3.87
C LEU A 167 -22.91 25.53 -4.86
N LYS A 168 -23.70 26.48 -4.34
CA LYS A 168 -24.44 27.45 -5.15
C LYS A 168 -23.52 28.61 -5.53
N LEU A 169 -23.14 28.70 -6.80
CA LEU A 169 -22.20 29.72 -7.29
C LEU A 169 -22.73 31.15 -7.14
N ASP A 170 -24.04 31.34 -7.26
CA ASP A 170 -24.67 32.67 -7.20
C ASP A 170 -24.68 33.25 -5.77
N THR A 171 -24.90 32.39 -4.77
CA THR A 171 -25.01 32.78 -3.35
C THR A 171 -23.76 32.46 -2.55
N LYS A 172 -22.81 31.69 -3.12
CA LYS A 172 -21.63 31.14 -2.45
C LYS A 172 -21.94 30.34 -1.18
N THR A 173 -23.12 29.74 -1.10
CA THR A 173 -23.56 28.91 0.02
C THR A 173 -23.51 27.42 -0.32
N VAL A 174 -23.37 26.58 0.71
CA VAL A 174 -23.37 25.12 0.58
C VAL A 174 -24.67 24.51 1.09
N GLU A 175 -25.15 23.49 0.39
CA GLU A 175 -26.32 22.69 0.77
C GLU A 175 -25.97 21.21 0.72
N LEU A 176 -26.64 20.42 1.57
CA LEU A 176 -26.49 18.97 1.56
C LEU A 176 -27.14 18.38 0.31
N THR A 177 -26.46 17.41 -0.27
CA THR A 177 -26.94 16.65 -1.41
C THR A 177 -27.52 15.34 -0.88
N GLU A 178 -28.79 15.06 -1.21
CA GLU A 178 -29.47 13.83 -0.76
C GLU A 178 -29.02 12.59 -1.54
N GLU A 179 -28.49 12.78 -2.74
CA GLU A 179 -27.96 11.71 -3.57
C GLU A 179 -26.46 11.58 -3.37
N SER A 180 -26.02 10.43 -2.84
CA SER A 180 -24.61 10.09 -2.85
C SER A 180 -24.13 9.97 -4.30
N PRO A 181 -22.94 10.48 -4.63
CA PRO A 181 -22.32 10.14 -5.90
C PRO A 181 -22.32 8.61 -5.99
N LYS A 182 -22.83 8.06 -7.09
CA LYS A 182 -22.70 6.62 -7.35
C LYS A 182 -21.20 6.36 -7.46
N GLU A 183 -20.59 5.83 -6.40
CA GLU A 183 -19.25 5.28 -6.50
C GLU A 183 -19.31 4.21 -7.59
N GLU A 184 -18.67 4.48 -8.73
CA GLU A 184 -18.43 3.43 -9.71
C GLU A 184 -17.59 2.37 -8.99
N GLU A 185 -18.07 1.13 -8.94
CA GLU A 185 -17.31 0.03 -8.36
C GLU A 185 -15.92 0.01 -8.99
N ARG A 186 -14.89 0.10 -8.13
CA ARG A 186 -13.49 0.07 -8.57
C ARG A 186 -13.29 -1.11 -9.52
N LYS A 187 -12.85 -0.82 -10.74
CA LYS A 187 -12.46 -1.86 -11.68
C LYS A 187 -11.15 -2.47 -11.21
N TRP A 188 -11.21 -3.73 -10.79
CA TRP A 188 -10.02 -4.48 -10.42
C TRP A 188 -9.33 -5.01 -11.68
N PRO A 189 -7.98 -5.02 -11.73
CA PRO A 189 -7.27 -5.63 -12.83
C PRO A 189 -7.63 -7.11 -12.98
N GLN A 190 -7.62 -7.57 -14.23
CA GLN A 190 -7.81 -8.96 -14.62
C GLN A 190 -6.64 -9.38 -15.52
N GLY A 191 -6.50 -10.67 -15.80
CA GLY A 191 -5.43 -11.16 -16.68
C GLY A 191 -4.24 -11.72 -15.93
N GLU A 192 -3.05 -11.55 -16.49
CA GLU A 192 -1.81 -12.15 -15.99
C GLU A 192 -1.41 -11.59 -14.62
N PHE A 193 -1.04 -12.50 -13.72
CA PHE A 193 -0.56 -12.20 -12.39
C PHE A 193 0.64 -13.05 -12.06
N VAL A 194 1.41 -12.59 -11.07
CA VAL A 194 2.47 -13.38 -10.44
C VAL A 194 2.11 -13.64 -8.99
N THR A 195 2.60 -14.75 -8.44
CA THR A 195 2.47 -15.05 -7.03
C THR A 195 3.64 -14.44 -6.26
N VAL A 196 3.31 -13.86 -5.11
CA VAL A 196 4.29 -13.27 -4.19
C VAL A 196 4.07 -13.86 -2.80
N ASP A 197 5.15 -14.26 -2.13
CA ASP A 197 5.11 -14.68 -0.72
C ASP A 197 6.27 -14.06 0.04
N PRO A 198 6.06 -12.93 0.74
CA PRO A 198 7.09 -12.28 1.55
C PRO A 198 7.62 -13.18 2.68
N TYR A 199 6.79 -14.06 3.25
CA TYR A 199 7.22 -14.95 4.32
C TYR A 199 8.13 -16.08 3.83
N ASN A 200 8.02 -16.43 2.55
CA ASN A 200 8.96 -17.32 1.87
C ASN A 200 10.03 -16.57 1.06
N TRP A 201 10.03 -15.23 1.12
CA TRP A 201 10.84 -14.33 0.31
C TRP A 201 10.88 -14.71 -1.19
N PHE A 202 9.70 -14.97 -1.76
CA PHE A 202 9.55 -15.55 -3.08
C PHE A 202 8.67 -14.70 -4.00
N CYS A 203 8.99 -14.69 -5.29
CA CYS A 203 8.12 -14.19 -6.35
C CYS A 203 8.23 -15.07 -7.61
N SER A 204 7.11 -15.37 -8.25
CA SER A 204 7.06 -16.17 -9.49
C SER A 204 7.24 -15.34 -10.76
N SER A 205 7.64 -14.07 -10.66
CA SER A 205 7.91 -13.24 -11.84
C SER A 205 9.17 -13.67 -12.55
N GLU A 206 9.22 -13.49 -13.88
CA GLU A 206 10.45 -13.66 -14.66
C GLU A 206 11.58 -12.78 -14.14
N GLU A 207 11.29 -11.52 -13.76
CA GLU A 207 12.24 -10.59 -13.14
C GLU A 207 12.96 -11.23 -11.94
N PHE A 208 12.23 -11.97 -11.09
CA PHE A 208 12.81 -12.62 -9.91
C PHE A 208 13.52 -13.93 -10.26
N LEU A 209 12.93 -14.77 -11.12
CA LEU A 209 13.45 -16.10 -11.42
C LEU A 209 14.69 -16.07 -12.33
N ASP A 210 14.77 -15.12 -13.26
CA ASP A 210 15.91 -14.99 -14.18
C ASP A 210 17.13 -14.39 -13.47
N GLU A 211 16.93 -13.42 -12.58
CA GLU A 211 18.01 -12.79 -11.83
C GLU A 211 18.50 -13.69 -10.68
N TYR A 212 17.61 -14.50 -10.10
CA TYR A 212 17.90 -15.32 -8.90
C TYR A 212 17.45 -16.79 -9.06
N PRO A 213 18.07 -17.56 -9.97
CA PRO A 213 17.67 -18.94 -10.21
C PRO A 213 17.83 -19.79 -8.93
N PRO A 214 16.93 -20.76 -8.67
CA PRO A 214 16.93 -21.58 -7.46
C PRO A 214 18.02 -22.67 -7.44
N THR A 215 19.13 -22.47 -8.17
CA THR A 215 20.22 -23.43 -8.34
C THR A 215 21.38 -23.21 -7.35
N GLY A 216 21.28 -22.19 -6.50
CA GLY A 216 22.30 -21.82 -5.51
C GLY A 216 22.26 -22.66 -4.23
N ALA A 217 23.29 -22.51 -3.39
CA ALA A 217 23.26 -23.05 -2.03
C ALA A 217 22.18 -22.29 -1.22
N GLU A 218 21.35 -23.03 -0.50
CA GLU A 218 20.33 -22.44 0.38
C GLU A 218 20.98 -21.73 1.57
N ILE A 219 20.69 -20.45 1.74
CA ILE A 219 21.12 -19.61 2.85
C ILE A 219 19.90 -19.38 3.76
N PRO A 220 19.92 -19.80 5.03
CA PRO A 220 18.88 -19.45 5.99
C PRO A 220 18.77 -17.93 6.14
N ALA A 221 17.56 -17.38 6.15
CA ALA A 221 17.35 -15.94 6.34
C ALA A 221 17.98 -15.42 7.65
N GLU A 222 18.05 -16.25 8.69
CA GLU A 222 18.71 -15.97 9.97
C GLU A 222 20.19 -15.59 9.80
N ASP A 223 20.90 -16.25 8.87
CA ASP A 223 22.31 -15.97 8.59
C ASP A 223 22.50 -14.63 7.88
N ILE A 224 21.50 -14.18 7.12
CA ILE A 224 21.49 -12.90 6.39
C ILE A 224 21.22 -11.74 7.34
N ILE A 225 20.31 -11.92 8.29
CA ILE A 225 19.90 -10.87 9.22
C ILE A 225 20.69 -10.88 10.54
N LYS A 226 21.64 -11.80 10.73
CA LYS A 226 22.39 -11.98 12.00
C LYS A 226 23.03 -10.71 12.55
N ASP A 227 23.38 -9.77 11.67
CA ASP A 227 24.04 -8.51 12.01
C ASP A 227 23.02 -7.35 12.15
N TYR A 228 21.72 -7.61 11.97
CA TYR A 228 20.63 -6.64 12.04
C TYR A 228 19.85 -6.79 13.35
N GLU A 229 19.85 -5.75 14.16
CA GLU A 229 19.03 -5.69 15.37
C GLU A 229 17.58 -5.28 15.04
N ARG A 230 16.62 -5.93 15.69
CA ARG A 230 15.20 -5.60 15.57
C ARG A 230 14.92 -4.26 16.25
N ASN A 231 14.19 -3.40 15.55
CA ASN A 231 13.69 -2.12 16.02
C ASN A 231 12.27 -1.87 15.48
N ASP A 232 11.70 -0.72 15.82
CA ASP A 232 10.33 -0.36 15.44
C ASP A 232 10.14 -0.19 13.93
N GLU A 233 11.21 0.13 13.19
CA GLU A 233 11.15 0.36 11.74
C GLU A 233 11.24 -0.97 10.98
N ASN A 234 12.26 -1.79 11.28
CA ASN A 234 12.53 -3.04 10.58
C ASN A 234 11.78 -4.27 11.15
N GLY A 235 11.02 -4.12 12.23
CA GLY A 235 10.33 -5.25 12.87
C GLY A 235 9.46 -6.06 11.91
N LEU A 236 8.71 -5.39 11.03
CA LEU A 236 7.83 -6.05 10.05
C LEU A 236 8.60 -6.87 9.01
N ILE A 237 9.67 -6.30 8.42
CA ILE A 237 10.45 -7.04 7.43
C ILE A 237 11.19 -8.23 8.05
N LEU A 238 11.63 -8.10 9.30
CA LEU A 238 12.20 -9.21 10.05
C LEU A 238 11.14 -10.26 10.38
N ASP A 239 9.88 -9.89 10.65
CA ASP A 239 8.81 -10.87 10.86
C ASP A 239 8.52 -11.71 9.61
N PHE A 240 8.57 -11.11 8.41
CA PHE A 240 8.49 -11.86 7.16
C PHE A 240 9.64 -12.87 7.03
N LEU A 241 10.87 -12.45 7.34
CA LEU A 241 12.07 -13.29 7.22
C LEU A 241 12.25 -14.31 8.37
N LEU A 242 11.64 -14.11 9.54
CA LEU A 242 11.86 -14.97 10.70
C LEU A 242 10.71 -15.93 10.96
N ARG A 243 9.46 -15.58 10.62
CA ARG A 243 8.31 -16.40 11.02
C ARG A 243 8.28 -17.77 10.35
N ARG A 244 8.63 -17.85 9.06
CA ARG A 244 8.73 -19.13 8.33
C ARG A 244 10.16 -19.59 8.09
N GLN A 245 11.15 -18.80 8.51
CA GLN A 245 12.58 -19.08 8.32
C GLN A 245 12.89 -19.51 6.88
N PRO A 246 12.58 -18.67 5.88
CA PRO A 246 12.81 -19.02 4.50
C PRO A 246 14.29 -19.24 4.26
N LYS A 247 14.55 -20.07 3.26
CA LYS A 247 15.88 -20.25 2.72
C LYS A 247 15.93 -19.54 1.38
N VAL A 248 16.91 -18.67 1.20
CA VAL A 248 17.11 -17.95 -0.05
C VAL A 248 18.30 -18.52 -0.79
N SER A 249 18.31 -18.39 -2.12
CA SER A 249 19.38 -18.93 -2.97
C SER A 249 20.58 -17.99 -3.13
N VAL A 250 20.48 -16.74 -2.63
CA VAL A 250 21.45 -15.67 -2.88
C VAL A 250 21.60 -14.69 -1.70
N ASP A 251 22.78 -14.07 -1.58
CA ASP A 251 23.08 -12.90 -0.74
C ASP A 251 23.78 -11.82 -1.60
N PRO A 252 23.15 -10.66 -1.86
CA PRO A 252 22.02 -10.04 -1.14
C PRO A 252 20.64 -10.68 -1.37
N LEU A 253 19.70 -10.34 -0.48
CA LEU A 253 18.28 -10.70 -0.58
C LEU A 253 17.72 -10.27 -1.93
N PRO A 254 17.10 -11.20 -2.67
CA PRO A 254 16.55 -10.89 -3.98
C PRO A 254 15.31 -9.99 -3.83
N ILE A 255 15.13 -9.03 -4.73
CA ILE A 255 13.94 -8.16 -4.75
C ILE A 255 13.55 -7.89 -6.20
N CYS A 256 12.26 -7.93 -6.49
CA CYS A 256 11.68 -7.57 -7.77
C CYS A 256 10.55 -6.56 -7.58
N THR A 257 9.99 -6.05 -8.69
CA THR A 257 8.93 -5.05 -8.70
C THR A 257 7.70 -5.50 -7.89
N GLN A 258 7.24 -6.75 -8.05
CA GLN A 258 6.02 -7.24 -7.41
C GLN A 258 6.22 -7.57 -5.92
N LEU A 259 7.39 -8.11 -5.54
CA LEU A 259 7.71 -8.29 -4.12
C LEU A 259 7.83 -6.92 -3.43
N LEU A 260 8.46 -5.94 -4.07
CA LEU A 260 8.54 -4.58 -3.54
C LEU A 260 7.15 -3.93 -3.40
N ALA A 261 6.25 -4.15 -4.35
CA ALA A 261 4.87 -3.64 -4.29
C ALA A 261 4.11 -4.20 -3.08
N VAL A 262 4.25 -5.51 -2.81
CA VAL A 262 3.65 -6.16 -1.63
C VAL A 262 4.25 -5.62 -0.34
N LEU A 263 5.56 -5.40 -0.28
CA LEU A 263 6.20 -4.80 0.89
C LEU A 263 5.72 -3.36 1.11
N LEU A 264 5.59 -2.56 0.05
CA LEU A 264 5.03 -1.20 0.13
C LEU A 264 3.59 -1.22 0.67
N ALA A 265 2.79 -2.18 0.19
CA ALA A 265 1.44 -2.40 0.68
C ALA A 265 1.41 -2.80 2.16
N ALA A 266 2.31 -3.67 2.61
CA ALA A 266 2.41 -4.07 4.02
C ALA A 266 2.68 -2.87 4.95
N TYR A 267 3.64 -2.02 4.59
CA TYR A 267 4.00 -0.83 5.37
C TYR A 267 2.95 0.30 5.29
N ASN A 268 1.98 0.20 4.38
CA ASN A 268 0.94 1.22 4.15
C ASN A 268 -0.45 0.58 4.03
N TYR A 269 -0.70 -0.51 4.77
CA TYR A 269 -1.87 -1.37 4.59
C TYR A 269 -3.21 -0.62 4.59
N GLU A 270 -3.38 0.33 5.52
CA GLU A 270 -4.61 1.13 5.66
C GLU A 270 -4.87 2.08 4.48
N SER A 271 -3.83 2.40 3.70
CA SER A 271 -3.88 3.37 2.61
C SER A 271 -3.82 2.71 1.22
N VAL A 272 -3.52 1.41 1.16
CA VAL A 272 -3.35 0.68 -0.10
C VAL A 272 -4.58 -0.17 -0.40
N PRO A 273 -5.17 -0.04 -1.60
CA PRO A 273 -6.32 -0.84 -1.99
C PRO A 273 -5.89 -2.28 -2.27
N ILE A 274 -6.25 -3.20 -1.38
CA ILE A 274 -5.98 -4.64 -1.54
C ILE A 274 -7.30 -5.37 -1.75
N ARG A 275 -7.42 -6.07 -2.87
CA ARG A 275 -8.58 -6.92 -3.15
C ARG A 275 -8.51 -8.16 -2.26
N LYS A 276 -9.58 -8.45 -1.52
CA LYS A 276 -9.65 -9.61 -0.65
C LYS A 276 -10.67 -10.58 -1.21
N GLU A 277 -10.26 -11.82 -1.45
CA GLU A 277 -11.16 -12.85 -1.95
C GLU A 277 -11.09 -14.10 -1.08
N LYS A 278 -12.27 -14.71 -0.88
CA LYS A 278 -12.39 -16.00 -0.23
C LYS A 278 -12.14 -17.09 -1.25
N VAL A 279 -11.30 -18.06 -0.88
CA VAL A 279 -11.09 -19.30 -1.62
C VAL A 279 -11.48 -20.46 -0.72
N THR A 280 -12.29 -21.39 -1.24
CA THR A 280 -12.78 -22.54 -0.45
C THR A 280 -11.95 -23.80 -0.69
N GLU A 281 -11.38 -23.95 -1.88
CA GLU A 281 -10.66 -25.17 -2.24
C GLU A 281 -9.23 -24.86 -2.65
N ALA A 282 -8.27 -25.59 -2.06
CA ALA A 282 -6.85 -25.36 -2.29
C ALA A 282 -6.43 -25.51 -3.77
N TRP A 283 -7.16 -26.31 -4.56
CA TRP A 283 -6.88 -26.45 -5.99
C TRP A 283 -7.20 -25.17 -6.79
N GLN A 284 -8.08 -24.29 -6.32
CA GLN A 284 -8.34 -23.00 -6.97
C GLN A 284 -7.13 -22.07 -6.90
N ILE A 285 -6.26 -22.28 -5.91
CA ILE A 285 -4.94 -21.64 -5.81
C ILE A 285 -3.94 -22.38 -6.70
N LEU A 286 -3.98 -23.71 -6.76
CA LEU A 286 -3.07 -24.48 -7.61
C LEU A 286 -3.34 -24.28 -9.10
N GLU A 287 -4.59 -24.17 -9.56
CA GLU A 287 -4.94 -23.78 -10.93
C GLU A 287 -4.54 -22.34 -11.26
N ALA A 288 -4.36 -21.51 -10.24
CA ALA A 288 -3.78 -20.19 -10.42
C ALA A 288 -2.25 -20.19 -10.46
N LEU A 289 -1.62 -21.21 -9.85
CA LEU A 289 -0.17 -21.43 -9.86
C LEU A 289 0.30 -22.30 -11.04
N SER A 290 -0.63 -22.99 -11.70
CA SER A 290 -0.38 -23.85 -12.85
C SER A 290 -1.10 -23.28 -14.05
N ILE A 291 -0.37 -23.05 -15.15
CA ILE A 291 -0.73 -22.35 -16.41
C ILE A 291 -0.30 -20.87 -16.34
N SER A 292 0.63 -20.38 -17.16
CA SER A 292 1.17 -20.82 -18.47
C SER A 292 2.68 -20.66 -18.56
#